data_AF-A0A8S2FV99-F1
#
_entry.id   AF-A0A8S2FV99-F1
#
_cell.length_a   1.000
_cell.length_b   1.000
_cell.length_c   1.000
_cell.angle_alpha   90.00
_cell.angle_beta   90.00
_cell.angle_gamma   90.00
#
_symmetry.space_group_name_H-M   'P 1'
#
loop_
_entity.id
_entity.type
_entity.pdbx_description
1 polymer ?
#
loop_
_entity_poly.entity_id
_entity_poly.type
_entity_poly.pdbx_seq_one_letter_code
_entity_poly.pdbx_strand_id
1 'polypeptide(L)'
;DFNEFEKLNNLINQPNTEQMMQLNQQFKSSIRHDKGQNNADVTIYGNTTIFHVRYGTTYNEEITRLIEINLIQLKKCVWKRERYYLMEYNREKVYYYWSEKEIDDIIVAGELHNYNVAYRYDPLEYPLLIDDCSNFMFMPKNTG
;
A
#
# COMPACT_ATOMS: atom_id res chain seq x y z
N ASP A 1 11.55 6.13 25.77
CA ASP A 1 11.46 7.51 26.29
C ASP A 1 11.33 8.53 25.16
N PHE A 2 10.31 9.39 25.24
CA PHE A 2 10.00 10.42 24.24
C PHE A 2 11.15 11.43 24.04
N ASN A 3 11.89 11.73 25.10
CA ASN A 3 13.01 12.69 25.09
C ASN A 3 14.21 12.22 24.25
N GLU A 4 14.44 10.92 24.10
CA GLU A 4 15.56 10.43 23.28
C GLU A 4 15.28 10.57 21.78
N PHE A 5 14.02 10.37 21.37
CA PHE A 5 13.61 10.50 19.97
C PHE A 5 13.58 11.96 19.50
N GLU A 6 13.15 12.90 20.35
CA GLU A 6 13.27 14.33 20.04
C GLU A 6 14.74 14.76 19.93
N LYS A 7 15.62 14.26 20.80
CA LYS A 7 17.06 14.51 20.70
C LYS A 7 17.62 13.98 19.38
N LEU A 8 17.25 12.76 18.98
CA LEU A 8 17.65 12.18 17.70
C LEU A 8 17.12 12.98 16.50
N ASN A 9 15.86 13.41 16.54
CA ASN A 9 15.28 14.25 15.50
C ASN A 9 16.02 15.60 15.38
N ASN A 10 16.41 16.21 16.50
CA ASN A 10 17.19 17.45 16.51
C ASN A 10 18.63 17.24 15.99
N LEU A 11 19.27 16.12 16.31
CA LEU A 11 20.59 15.73 15.80
C LEU A 11 20.59 15.50 14.28
N ILE A 12 19.51 14.93 13.73
CA ILE A 12 19.35 14.72 12.28
C ILE A 12 19.16 16.07 11.57
N ASN A 13 18.34 16.96 12.14
CA ASN A 13 17.98 18.23 11.51
C ASN A 13 19.02 19.35 11.71
N GLN A 14 19.97 19.19 12.63
CA GLN A 14 21.10 20.11 12.88
C GLN A 14 22.42 19.33 12.92
N PRO A 15 23.08 19.10 11.76
CA PRO A 15 24.31 18.32 11.71
C PRO A 15 25.51 19.13 12.22
N ASN A 16 26.19 18.59 13.23
CA ASN A 16 27.30 19.27 13.92
C ASN A 16 28.67 19.04 13.27
N THR A 17 28.76 18.18 12.24
CA THR A 17 30.02 17.79 11.57
C THR A 17 29.87 17.76 10.06
N GLU A 18 30.94 18.08 9.33
CA GLU A 18 30.96 18.11 7.86
C GLU A 18 30.60 16.74 7.24
N GLN A 19 31.05 15.63 7.85
CA GLN A 19 30.68 14.28 7.41
C GLN A 19 29.17 14.03 7.53
N MET A 20 28.54 14.52 8.60
CA MET A 20 27.08 14.39 8.78
C MET A 20 26.31 15.32 7.85
N MET A 21 26.85 16.50 7.52
CA MET A 21 26.29 17.34 6.46
C MET A 21 26.32 16.64 5.10
N GLN A 22 27.43 16.01 4.73
CA GLN A 22 27.54 15.24 3.48
C GLN A 22 26.61 14.02 3.48
N LEU A 23 26.51 13.30 4.60
CA LEU A 23 25.60 12.16 4.73
C LEU A 23 24.13 12.59 4.63
N ASN A 24 23.74 13.70 5.25
CA ASN A 24 22.40 14.28 5.15
C ASN A 24 22.08 14.82 3.74
N GLN A 25 23.09 15.23 2.98
CA GLN A 25 22.91 15.57 1.56
C GLN A 25 22.64 14.32 0.71
N GLN A 26 23.15 13.15 1.10
CA GLN A 26 22.97 11.88 0.38
C GLN A 26 21.75 11.09 0.85
N PHE A 27 21.37 11.20 2.12
CA PHE A 27 20.28 10.47 2.73
C PHE A 27 19.42 11.42 3.56
N LYS A 28 18.17 11.61 3.14
CA LYS A 28 17.16 12.37 3.89
C LYS A 28 16.35 11.41 4.74
N SER A 29 16.01 11.75 5.98
CA SER A 29 15.14 10.93 6.82
C SER A 29 13.92 11.70 7.33
N SER A 30 12.82 11.00 7.58
CA SER A 30 11.60 11.53 8.20
C SER A 30 11.11 10.54 9.26
N ILE A 31 10.68 11.06 10.40
CA ILE A 31 10.15 10.27 11.52
C ILE A 31 8.68 10.62 11.73
N ARG A 32 7.83 9.61 11.86
CA ARG A 32 6.41 9.75 12.22
C ARG A 32 6.10 8.90 13.44
N HIS A 33 5.29 9.47 14.33
CA HIS A 33 4.81 8.79 15.52
C HIS A 33 3.30 8.60 15.41
N ASP A 34 2.84 7.36 15.60
CA ASP A 34 1.42 7.07 15.68
C ASP A 34 0.90 7.43 17.07
N LYS A 35 0.15 8.53 17.18
CA LYS A 35 -0.43 8.97 18.45
C LYS A 35 -1.33 7.87 19.01
N GLY A 36 -0.97 7.31 20.16
CA GLY A 36 -1.72 6.25 20.85
C GLY A 36 -1.19 4.84 20.64
N GLN A 37 -0.14 4.65 19.83
CA GLN A 37 0.60 3.39 19.77
C GLN A 37 2.07 3.63 20.11
N ASN A 38 2.74 2.67 20.73
CA ASN A 38 4.19 2.71 20.97
C ASN A 38 5.02 2.40 19.71
N ASN A 39 4.48 2.77 18.54
CA ASN A 39 5.08 2.53 17.25
C ASN A 39 5.67 3.82 16.68
N ALA A 40 6.83 3.68 16.02
CA ALA A 40 7.49 4.80 15.34
C ALA A 40 7.92 4.37 13.93
N ASP A 41 7.52 5.17 12.94
CA ASP A 41 7.92 4.96 11.55
C ASP A 41 9.08 5.89 11.21
N VAL A 42 10.14 5.32 10.67
CA VAL A 42 11.30 6.03 10.13
C VAL A 42 11.37 5.73 8.64
N THR A 43 11.28 6.78 7.83
CA THR A 43 11.50 6.69 6.38
C THR A 43 12.85 7.30 6.04
N ILE A 44 13.69 6.54 5.35
CA ILE A 44 15.02 6.97 4.90
C ILE A 44 15.01 6.98 3.37
N TYR A 45 15.22 8.15 2.80
CA TYR A 45 15.31 8.39 1.38
C TYR A 45 16.78 8.39 0.96
N GLY A 46 17.17 7.43 0.13
CA GLY A 46 18.37 7.52 -0.70
C GLY A 46 18.04 8.11 -2.08
N ASN A 47 19.02 8.10 -2.98
CA ASN A 47 18.85 8.68 -4.33
C ASN A 47 17.82 7.94 -5.20
N THR A 48 17.74 6.61 -5.11
CA THR A 48 16.81 5.76 -5.91
C THR A 48 16.05 4.75 -5.06
N THR A 49 16.24 4.77 -3.75
CA THR A 49 15.71 3.76 -2.82
C THR A 49 15.09 4.46 -1.64
N ILE A 50 13.97 3.92 -1.15
CA ILE A 50 13.32 4.36 0.08
C ILE A 50 13.27 3.17 1.02
N PHE A 51 13.76 3.37 2.25
CA PHE A 51 13.65 2.39 3.32
C PHE A 51 12.55 2.84 4.29
N HIS A 52 11.61 1.95 4.57
CA HIS A 52 10.61 2.14 5.60
C HIS A 52 10.92 1.20 6.76
N VAL A 53 11.09 1.77 7.95
CA VAL A 53 11.39 1.01 9.17
C VAL A 53 10.34 1.37 10.21
N ARG A 54 9.63 0.36 10.72
CA ARG A 54 8.67 0.52 11.82
C ARG A 54 9.23 -0.11 13.09
N TYR A 55 9.36 0.68 14.14
CA TYR A 55 9.75 0.24 15.47
C TYR A 55 8.53 -0.03 16.34
N GLY A 56 8.66 -0.92 17.33
CA GLY A 56 7.61 -1.23 18.31
C GLY A 56 6.62 -2.31 17.88
N THR A 57 6.85 -2.96 16.73
CA THR A 57 6.00 -4.02 16.17
C THR A 57 6.73 -5.36 16.05
N THR A 58 5.99 -6.44 15.85
CA THR A 58 6.54 -7.75 15.48
C THR A 58 6.52 -7.96 13.96
N TYR A 59 7.33 -8.90 13.47
CA TYR A 59 7.35 -9.26 12.04
C TYR A 59 5.95 -9.63 11.51
N ASN A 60 5.20 -10.45 12.26
CA ASN A 60 3.87 -10.93 11.82
C ASN A 60 2.83 -9.79 11.77
N GLU A 61 2.86 -8.89 12.75
CA GLU A 61 1.99 -7.71 12.76
C GLU A 61 2.30 -6.79 11.58
N GLU A 62 3.57 -6.56 11.30
CA GLU A 62 3.98 -5.68 10.21
C GLU A 62 3.64 -6.27 8.84
N ILE A 63 3.86 -7.57 8.64
CA ILE A 63 3.43 -8.27 7.42
C ILE A 63 1.92 -8.15 7.22
N THR A 64 1.14 -8.36 8.28
CA THR A 64 -0.33 -8.23 8.23
C THR A 64 -0.73 -6.81 7.84
N ARG A 65 -0.15 -5.79 8.48
CA ARG A 65 -0.40 -4.37 8.17
C ARG A 65 -0.07 -4.05 6.72
N LEU A 66 1.06 -4.54 6.21
CA LEU A 66 1.46 -4.31 4.81
C LEU A 66 0.49 -4.97 3.84
N ILE A 67 0.03 -6.19 4.11
CA ILE A 67 -0.96 -6.88 3.27
C ILE A 67 -2.29 -6.09 3.25
N GLU A 68 -2.76 -5.61 4.40
CA GLU A 68 -3.98 -4.81 4.48
C GLU A 68 -3.90 -3.50 3.69
N ILE A 69 -2.78 -2.78 3.83
CA ILE A 69 -2.53 -1.55 3.08
C ILE A 69 -2.50 -1.82 1.58
N ASN A 70 -1.79 -2.86 1.16
CA ASN A 70 -1.72 -3.25 -0.25
C ASN A 70 -3.11 -3.64 -0.78
N LEU A 71 -3.89 -4.40 -0.01
CA LEU A 71 -5.24 -4.79 -0.40
C LEU A 71 -6.15 -3.57 -0.69
N ILE A 72 -6.03 -2.49 0.08
CA ILE A 72 -6.77 -1.24 -0.16
C ILE A 72 -6.35 -0.58 -1.47
N GLN A 73 -5.04 -0.52 -1.74
CA GLN A 73 -4.51 0.09 -2.97
C GLN A 73 -4.86 -0.74 -4.21
N LEU A 74 -4.75 -2.05 -4.10
CA LEU A 74 -5.07 -2.99 -5.16
C LEU A 74 -6.53 -2.94 -5.52
N LYS A 75 -7.44 -2.97 -4.54
CA LYS A 75 -8.90 -2.83 -4.78
C LYS A 75 -9.19 -1.67 -5.74
N LYS A 76 -8.53 -0.53 -5.54
CA LYS A 76 -8.67 0.63 -6.43
C LYS A 76 -8.05 0.39 -7.81
N CYS A 77 -6.87 -0.21 -7.89
CA CYS A 77 -6.21 -0.55 -9.15
C CYS A 77 -7.05 -1.54 -9.99
N VAL A 78 -7.53 -2.60 -9.35
CA VAL A 78 -8.41 -3.64 -9.91
C VAL A 78 -9.63 -3.03 -10.59
N TRP A 79 -10.40 -2.25 -9.83
CA TRP A 79 -11.62 -1.64 -10.30
C TRP A 79 -11.36 -0.61 -11.40
N LYS A 80 -10.30 0.19 -11.25
CA LYS A 80 -9.88 1.14 -12.29
C LYS A 80 -9.52 0.44 -13.60
N ARG A 81 -8.79 -0.68 -13.52
CA ARG A 81 -8.43 -1.50 -14.68
C ARG A 81 -9.67 -2.10 -15.34
N GLU A 82 -10.58 -2.66 -14.54
CA GLU A 82 -11.81 -3.28 -15.05
C GLU A 82 -12.69 -2.25 -15.76
N ARG A 83 -12.92 -1.10 -15.12
CA ARG A 83 -13.64 0.03 -15.70
C ARG A 83 -13.02 0.50 -17.01
N TYR A 84 -11.69 0.60 -17.07
CA TYR A 84 -10.97 1.00 -18.27
C TYR A 84 -11.24 0.04 -19.45
N TYR A 85 -11.14 -1.28 -19.24
CA TYR A 85 -11.43 -2.25 -20.30
C TYR A 85 -12.89 -2.27 -20.73
N LEU A 86 -13.82 -2.08 -19.79
CA LEU A 86 -15.24 -1.97 -20.10
C LEU A 86 -15.55 -0.71 -20.93
N MET A 87 -14.91 0.43 -20.63
CA MET A 87 -15.07 1.68 -21.37
C MET A 87 -14.47 1.63 -22.78
N GLU A 88 -13.31 1.01 -22.96
CA GLU A 88 -12.66 0.88 -24.27
C GLU A 88 -13.32 -0.16 -25.19
N TYR A 89 -14.44 -0.75 -24.77
CA TYR A 89 -15.11 -1.87 -25.45
C TYR A 89 -14.20 -3.06 -25.72
N ASN A 90 -13.09 -3.18 -24.98
CA ASN A 90 -12.17 -4.30 -25.08
C ASN A 90 -12.61 -5.43 -24.13
N ARG A 91 -13.86 -5.89 -24.34
CA ARG A 91 -14.54 -6.87 -23.48
C ARG A 91 -13.84 -8.23 -23.47
N GLU A 92 -13.00 -8.52 -24.47
CA GLU A 92 -12.16 -9.73 -24.54
C GLU A 92 -11.03 -9.74 -23.50
N LYS A 93 -10.63 -8.57 -22.97
CA LYS A 93 -9.60 -8.44 -21.93
C LYS A 93 -10.16 -8.40 -20.51
N VAL A 94 -11.49 -8.39 -20.39
CA VAL A 94 -12.19 -8.43 -19.11
C VAL A 94 -12.21 -9.89 -18.67
N TYR A 95 -11.68 -10.18 -17.48
CA TYR A 95 -11.60 -11.54 -16.96
C TYR A 95 -12.96 -12.10 -16.53
N TYR A 96 -13.94 -11.21 -16.31
CA TYR A 96 -15.25 -11.53 -15.76
C TYR A 96 -16.36 -11.12 -16.72
N TYR A 97 -17.38 -11.97 -16.81
CA TYR A 97 -18.59 -11.65 -17.56
C TYR A 97 -19.56 -10.89 -16.66
N TRP A 98 -19.67 -9.59 -16.90
CA TRP A 98 -20.62 -8.70 -16.23
C TRP A 98 -21.91 -8.59 -17.04
N SER A 99 -23.05 -8.49 -16.36
CA SER A 99 -24.32 -8.13 -17.00
C SER A 99 -24.31 -6.67 -17.47
N GLU A 100 -25.18 -6.30 -18.42
CA GLU A 100 -25.24 -4.92 -18.92
C GLU A 100 -25.47 -3.90 -17.80
N LYS A 101 -26.33 -4.25 -16.83
CA LYS A 101 -26.57 -3.43 -15.64
C LYS A 101 -25.32 -3.27 -14.77
N GLU A 102 -24.59 -4.35 -14.52
CA GLU A 102 -23.34 -4.30 -13.74
C GLU A 102 -22.26 -3.50 -14.47
N ILE A 103 -22.20 -3.59 -15.80
CA ILE A 103 -21.27 -2.79 -16.60
C ILE A 103 -21.55 -1.29 -16.42
N ASP A 104 -22.82 -0.88 -16.52
CA ASP A 104 -23.22 0.52 -16.31
C ASP A 104 -22.87 0.99 -14.89
N ASP A 105 -23.14 0.16 -13.88
CA ASP A 105 -22.79 0.44 -12.49
C ASP A 105 -21.26 0.59 -12.30
N ILE A 106 -20.44 -0.27 -12.90
CA ILE A 106 -18.97 -0.16 -12.85
C ILE A 106 -18.48 1.11 -13.54
N ILE A 107 -19.06 1.47 -14.68
CA ILE A 107 -18.66 2.65 -15.46
C ILE A 107 -18.97 3.94 -14.68
N VAL A 108 -20.14 3.99 -14.03
CA VAL A 108 -20.64 5.16 -13.28
C VAL A 108 -20.03 5.23 -11.87
N ALA A 109 -20.19 4.18 -11.07
CA ALA A 109 -19.75 4.17 -9.66
C ALA A 109 -18.26 3.82 -9.50
N GLY A 110 -17.66 3.17 -10.50
CA GLY A 110 -16.27 2.73 -10.46
C GLY A 110 -16.07 1.35 -9.84
N GLU A 111 -17.08 0.80 -9.15
CA GLU A 111 -17.03 -0.49 -8.47
C GLU A 111 -18.43 -1.09 -8.32
N LEU A 112 -18.51 -2.39 -8.01
CA LEU A 112 -19.75 -3.05 -7.65
C LEU A 112 -19.84 -3.32 -6.15
N HIS A 113 -20.93 -2.86 -5.53
CA HIS A 113 -21.17 -3.01 -4.10
C HIS A 113 -21.35 -4.46 -3.66
N ASN A 114 -21.87 -5.33 -4.53
CA ASN A 114 -22.09 -6.75 -4.28
C ASN A 114 -20.85 -7.61 -4.51
N TYR A 115 -19.73 -7.05 -4.94
CA TYR A 115 -18.48 -7.78 -5.12
C TYR A 115 -17.39 -7.28 -4.16
N ASN A 116 -16.56 -8.21 -3.71
CA ASN A 116 -15.31 -7.97 -3.01
C ASN A 116 -14.15 -8.35 -3.93
N VAL A 117 -12.99 -7.74 -3.68
CA VAL A 117 -11.73 -8.16 -4.29
C VAL A 117 -10.92 -8.92 -3.25
N ALA A 118 -10.43 -10.10 -3.62
CA ALA A 118 -9.49 -10.89 -2.83
C ALA A 118 -8.31 -11.35 -3.69
N TYR A 119 -7.24 -11.75 -3.02
CA TYR A 119 -6.07 -12.32 -3.67
C TYR A 119 -6.39 -13.67 -4.31
N ARG A 120 -5.82 -13.92 -5.50
CA ARG A 120 -5.90 -15.22 -6.16
C ARG A 120 -4.90 -16.21 -5.55
N TYR A 121 -3.66 -15.76 -5.38
CA TYR A 121 -2.59 -16.49 -4.70
C TYR A 121 -2.33 -15.88 -3.32
N ASP A 122 -2.09 -16.73 -2.32
CA ASP A 122 -1.86 -16.28 -0.95
C ASP A 122 -0.67 -15.30 -0.89
N PRO A 123 -0.84 -14.07 -0.39
CA PRO A 123 0.24 -13.10 -0.24
C PRO A 123 1.38 -13.57 0.68
N LEU A 124 1.13 -14.51 1.59
CA LEU A 124 2.17 -15.07 2.46
C LEU A 124 3.05 -16.09 1.73
N GLU A 125 2.49 -16.83 0.78
CA GLU A 125 3.23 -17.80 -0.05
C GLU A 125 3.91 -17.12 -1.24
N TYR A 126 3.25 -16.12 -1.84
CA TYR A 126 3.72 -15.37 -3.00
C TYR A 126 3.82 -13.86 -2.72
N PRO A 127 4.76 -13.42 -1.85
CA PRO A 127 4.88 -12.02 -1.44
C PRO A 127 5.24 -11.07 -2.60
N LEU A 128 5.89 -11.59 -3.64
CA LEU A 128 6.24 -10.82 -4.84
C LEU A 128 5.04 -10.44 -5.70
N LEU A 129 3.87 -11.05 -5.46
CA LEU A 129 2.62 -10.77 -6.17
C LEU A 129 1.65 -9.94 -5.32
N ILE A 130 2.11 -9.39 -4.20
CA ILE A 130 1.25 -8.63 -3.27
C ILE A 130 0.73 -7.36 -3.94
N ASP A 131 1.50 -6.71 -4.81
CA ASP A 131 1.16 -5.44 -5.47
C ASP A 131 0.71 -5.60 -6.93
N ASP A 132 0.66 -6.83 -7.44
CA ASP A 132 0.23 -7.11 -8.81
C ASP A 132 -1.30 -7.06 -8.93
N CYS A 133 -1.79 -6.11 -9.74
CA CYS A 133 -3.17 -6.00 -10.16
C CYS A 133 -3.59 -7.15 -11.12
N SER A 134 -2.92 -8.28 -11.18
CA SER A 134 -3.37 -9.49 -11.85
C SER A 134 -3.56 -10.65 -10.88
N ASN A 135 -3.02 -10.54 -9.66
CA ASN A 135 -3.14 -11.51 -8.60
C ASN A 135 -4.42 -11.34 -7.77
N PHE A 136 -5.55 -11.14 -8.43
CA PHE A 136 -6.83 -10.95 -7.74
C PHE A 136 -8.00 -11.64 -8.42
N MET A 137 -9.08 -11.73 -7.66
CA MET A 137 -10.37 -12.17 -8.13
C MET A 137 -11.50 -11.37 -7.51
N PHE A 138 -12.55 -11.14 -8.31
CA PHE A 138 -13.82 -10.66 -7.77
C PHE A 138 -14.57 -11.84 -7.15
N MET A 139 -14.97 -11.68 -5.89
CA MET A 139 -15.79 -12.63 -5.16
C MET A 139 -17.13 -11.98 -4.86
N PRO A 140 -18.27 -12.64 -5.14
CA PRO A 140 -19.55 -12.16 -4.66
C PRO A 140 -19.49 -11.98 -3.15
N LYS A 141 -19.98 -10.85 -2.64
CA LYS A 141 -20.32 -10.75 -1.23
C LYS A 141 -21.49 -11.72 -1.03
N ASN A 142 -21.26 -12.82 -0.31
CA ASN A 142 -22.36 -13.67 0.12
C ASN A 142 -23.34 -12.76 0.88
N THR A 143 -24.46 -12.43 0.24
CA THR A 143 -25.64 -11.89 0.92
C THR A 143 -26.15 -13.03 1.77
N GLY A 144 -25.72 -13.05 3.03
CA GLY A 144 -26.36 -13.87 4.06
C GLY A 144 -27.82 -13.49 4.24
#